data_AF-A0AAN7TV82-F1
#
_entry.id   AF-A0AAN7TV82-F1
#
_cell.length_a   1.000
_cell.length_b   1.000
_cell.length_c   1.000
_cell.angle_alpha   90.00
_cell.angle_beta   90.00
_cell.angle_gamma   90.00
#
_symmetry.space_group_name_H-M   'P 1'
#
loop_
_entity.id
_entity.type
_entity.pdbx_description
1 polymer ?
#
loop_
_entity_poly.entity_id
_entity_poly.type
_entity_poly.pdbx_seq_one_letter_code
_entity_poly.pdbx_strand_id
1 'polypeptide(L)'
;MGVDEKGIYGEVKRSSNTTGGEIKMGDHNTGYSGERIINENKSTEKTIVNGIIINPIKQKLKEDENEFDYSQDDNPDEFNKFPKKVKYNDLLYSILFTLQMAVFIGMTIIGGFNFIDIEGFLKFGLQGLLNIGISIPLILIFFLIWKKIFKIHPINMIKTSFFSLIISGVLFIGLLVGNGWYVWGILFGLALLTLILFYFSNKDKIPFTGIMISLVLRIIEKYPSTLLVSFISLTLSCIYWYIWLFSFGCLYQQEYWNALIYVKVIFYVFNLYWTHYVITYTCYSIISGLVASWYFFADEEFNNMPIRPCASSLYRSMTTSFGSIAFGSLLVCLVQMVQFFCRGFARIPGFQFLFCSCFEFLAFAFNRMLFTFNVYSFSMVSIYGQSFCNSSKKTYNLMVNNNQKLFATHNYMLITTLSVSLSMFLIIGFIVTMIMATINLENEGWLYLQLSMFLFILYKPFDIIFSSVLTILMCLISDPNAMEITKPNTFSLLNETYDFKKLNP
;
A
#
# COMPACT_ATOMS: atom_id res chain seq x y z
N MET A 1 -38.35 17.57 -4.22
CA MET A 1 -39.61 17.52 -3.44
C MET A 1 -39.54 16.30 -2.54
N GLY A 2 -39.70 16.48 -1.24
CA GLY A 2 -40.02 15.43 -0.25
C GLY A 2 -38.86 14.59 0.27
N VAL A 3 -38.38 14.90 1.48
CA VAL A 3 -37.63 14.03 2.39
C VAL A 3 -38.62 13.07 3.04
N ASP A 4 -38.22 11.82 3.31
CA ASP A 4 -38.76 11.09 4.45
C ASP A 4 -37.66 10.35 5.23
N GLU A 5 -37.76 10.54 6.55
CA GLU A 5 -36.87 10.12 7.61
C GLU A 5 -37.30 8.75 8.18
N LYS A 6 -36.31 7.91 8.51
CA LYS A 6 -36.34 6.76 9.43
C LYS A 6 -37.08 5.48 8.99
N GLY A 7 -36.31 4.38 9.02
CA GLY A 7 -36.69 3.22 9.82
C GLY A 7 -36.52 1.86 9.16
N ILE A 8 -35.43 1.14 9.47
CA ILE A 8 -35.45 -0.32 9.71
C ILE A 8 -34.33 -0.67 10.74
N TYR A 9 -34.69 -0.63 12.03
CA TYR A 9 -34.13 -1.52 13.06
C TYR A 9 -35.29 -1.82 14.01
N GLY A 10 -35.81 -3.04 13.95
CA GLY A 10 -36.86 -3.51 14.85
C GLY A 10 -36.25 -4.02 16.15
N GLU A 11 -36.47 -3.30 17.25
CA GLU A 11 -36.34 -3.83 18.61
C GLU A 11 -37.55 -4.72 18.94
N VAL A 12 -37.28 -5.92 19.45
CA VAL A 12 -38.30 -6.79 20.06
C VAL A 12 -38.20 -6.66 21.58
N LYS A 13 -39.20 -6.00 22.19
CA LYS A 13 -39.48 -6.11 23.62
C LYS A 13 -40.20 -7.42 23.93
N ARG A 14 -39.83 -8.09 25.01
CA ARG A 14 -40.73 -8.99 25.76
C ARG A 14 -40.52 -8.80 27.26
N SER A 15 -41.61 -8.50 27.95
CA SER A 15 -41.74 -8.52 29.39
C SER A 15 -42.14 -9.91 29.89
N SER A 16 -41.74 -10.27 31.11
CA SER A 16 -42.63 -10.83 32.15
C SER A 16 -41.86 -11.09 33.44
N ASN A 17 -42.56 -10.88 34.55
CA ASN A 17 -42.09 -10.81 35.93
C ASN A 17 -41.97 -12.17 36.64
N THR A 18 -41.12 -12.17 37.68
CA THR A 18 -41.25 -12.80 39.02
C THR A 18 -41.32 -14.32 39.20
N THR A 19 -40.32 -14.85 39.91
CA THR A 19 -40.34 -15.51 41.25
C THR A 19 -38.93 -16.14 41.42
N GLY A 20 -38.12 -15.93 42.46
CA GLY A 20 -38.36 -16.06 43.90
C GLY A 20 -37.62 -17.32 44.38
N GLY A 21 -36.46 -17.18 45.05
CA GLY A 21 -35.74 -18.31 45.66
C GLY A 21 -34.27 -18.05 45.97
N GLU A 22 -33.98 -17.52 47.16
CA GLU A 22 -32.67 -17.63 47.81
C GLU A 22 -32.44 -19.08 48.32
N ILE A 23 -31.19 -19.55 48.41
CA ILE A 23 -30.57 -20.25 49.57
C ILE A 23 -29.11 -20.68 49.25
N LYS A 24 -28.18 -20.07 49.98
CA LYS A 24 -26.91 -20.49 50.63
C LYS A 24 -25.92 -21.54 50.06
N MET A 25 -24.65 -21.11 50.15
CA MET A 25 -23.34 -21.77 50.41
C MET A 25 -23.27 -23.30 50.68
N GLY A 26 -22.20 -23.92 50.16
CA GLY A 26 -21.68 -25.21 50.61
C GLY A 26 -20.36 -25.60 49.93
N ASP A 27 -19.32 -25.70 50.75
CA ASP A 27 -17.91 -25.96 50.50
C ASP A 27 -17.49 -27.29 49.82
N HIS A 28 -16.26 -27.22 49.28
CA HIS A 28 -15.15 -28.21 49.31
C HIS A 28 -15.27 -29.65 48.78
N ASN A 29 -14.19 -29.96 48.04
CA ASN A 29 -13.32 -31.15 48.11
C ASN A 29 -13.42 -32.27 47.06
N THR A 30 -12.27 -32.44 46.39
CA THR A 30 -11.51 -33.69 46.10
C THR A 30 -12.27 -34.79 45.35
N GLY A 31 -11.84 -35.22 44.15
CA GLY A 31 -10.54 -35.83 43.89
C GLY A 31 -10.73 -37.35 43.71
N TYR A 32 -10.01 -37.92 42.74
CA TYR A 32 -9.86 -39.35 42.40
C TYR A 32 -10.57 -39.89 41.14
N SER A 33 -9.74 -40.01 40.10
CA SER A 33 -9.40 -41.22 39.34
C SER A 33 -10.49 -42.14 38.81
N GLY A 34 -10.43 -42.40 37.50
CA GLY A 34 -11.02 -43.61 36.91
C GLY A 34 -10.96 -43.60 35.39
N GLU A 35 -9.85 -44.06 34.82
CA GLU A 35 -9.84 -44.62 33.46
C GLU A 35 -10.80 -45.82 33.43
N ARG A 36 -11.75 -45.84 32.49
CA ARG A 36 -12.12 -47.07 31.77
C ARG A 36 -12.85 -46.79 30.47
N ILE A 37 -12.35 -47.52 29.48
CA ILE A 37 -12.68 -47.60 28.07
C ILE A 37 -13.94 -48.48 27.86
N ILE A 38 -14.74 -48.13 26.83
CA ILE A 38 -15.77 -48.93 26.09
C ILE A 38 -17.11 -49.21 26.82
N ASN A 39 -18.23 -48.61 26.35
CA ASN A 39 -19.09 -49.21 25.32
C ASN A 39 -20.29 -48.31 24.96
N GLU A 40 -20.68 -48.38 23.68
CA GLU A 40 -21.79 -47.68 23.05
C GLU A 40 -23.16 -47.98 23.70
N ASN A 41 -23.98 -46.96 23.90
CA ASN A 41 -25.43 -47.10 23.73
C ASN A 41 -26.09 -45.76 23.35
N LYS A 42 -26.89 -45.83 22.28
CA LYS A 42 -27.63 -44.75 21.63
C LYS A 42 -28.75 -44.21 22.53
N SER A 43 -28.86 -42.88 22.61
CA SER A 43 -30.16 -42.20 22.66
C SER A 43 -30.03 -40.77 22.13
N THR A 44 -30.45 -40.58 20.88
CA THR A 44 -30.59 -39.28 20.22
C THR A 44 -31.82 -38.56 20.76
N GLU A 45 -31.64 -37.54 21.61
CA GLU A 45 -32.69 -36.56 21.87
C GLU A 45 -32.71 -35.51 20.75
N LYS A 46 -33.87 -35.41 20.08
CA LYS A 46 -34.19 -34.38 19.09
C LYS A 46 -34.78 -33.18 19.84
N THR A 47 -34.15 -32.02 19.79
CA THR A 47 -34.74 -30.77 20.29
C THR A 47 -35.34 -29.99 19.12
N ILE A 48 -36.66 -29.79 19.15
CA ILE A 48 -37.43 -29.01 18.17
C ILE A 48 -37.56 -27.58 18.71
N VAL A 49 -37.11 -26.58 17.95
CA VAL A 49 -37.48 -25.17 18.15
C VAL A 49 -37.79 -24.56 16.78
N ASN A 50 -39.03 -24.07 16.61
CA ASN A 50 -39.53 -23.34 15.43
C ASN A 50 -39.52 -24.06 14.07
N GLY A 51 -40.12 -25.25 13.99
CA GLY A 51 -40.75 -25.76 12.74
C GLY A 51 -39.85 -26.02 11.53
N ILE A 52 -38.53 -25.89 11.65
CA ILE A 52 -37.55 -26.19 10.59
C ILE A 52 -36.62 -27.30 11.12
N ILE A 53 -36.59 -28.42 10.40
CA ILE A 53 -35.71 -29.55 10.69
C ILE A 53 -34.29 -29.16 10.25
N ILE A 54 -33.42 -28.82 11.21
CA ILE A 54 -31.98 -28.68 10.95
C ILE A 54 -31.35 -30.06 11.16
N ASN A 55 -30.99 -30.74 10.06
CA ASN A 55 -30.12 -31.90 10.13
C ASN A 55 -28.70 -31.43 10.50
N PRO A 56 -28.04 -32.01 11.52
CA PRO A 56 -26.62 -31.78 11.72
C PRO A 56 -25.86 -32.54 10.63
N ILE A 57 -25.53 -31.87 9.53
CA ILE A 57 -24.64 -32.44 8.51
C ILE A 57 -23.22 -32.41 9.08
N LYS A 58 -22.88 -33.47 9.82
CA LYS A 58 -21.52 -34.01 9.88
C LYS A 58 -21.38 -35.05 8.78
N GLN A 59 -20.95 -34.60 7.61
CA GLN A 59 -20.36 -35.41 6.53
C GLN A 59 -19.47 -34.43 5.76
N LYS A 60 -18.28 -34.77 5.26
CA LYS A 60 -17.39 -35.93 5.33
C LYS A 60 -16.15 -35.37 4.62
N LEU A 61 -14.98 -35.37 5.24
CA LEU A 61 -13.74 -35.39 4.45
C LEU A 61 -13.67 -36.81 3.88
N LYS A 62 -14.28 -36.98 2.70
CA LYS A 62 -13.96 -38.08 1.80
C LYS A 62 -13.42 -37.42 0.54
N GLU A 63 -12.18 -37.78 0.28
CA GLU A 63 -11.51 -37.81 -1.02
C GLU A 63 -12.52 -37.90 -2.15
N ASP A 64 -12.55 -36.87 -2.99
CA ASP A 64 -12.83 -37.03 -4.41
C ASP A 64 -11.67 -36.35 -5.14
N GLU A 65 -10.82 -37.21 -5.68
CA GLU A 65 -9.77 -36.95 -6.64
C GLU A 65 -10.35 -36.17 -7.83
N ASN A 66 -9.91 -34.93 -7.98
CA ASN A 66 -9.64 -34.34 -9.30
C ASN A 66 -8.40 -33.48 -9.12
N GLU A 67 -7.31 -34.23 -9.00
CA GLU A 67 -5.93 -33.83 -9.04
C GLU A 67 -5.65 -33.19 -10.41
N PHE A 68 -5.68 -31.85 -10.49
CA PHE A 68 -4.96 -31.16 -11.55
C PHE A 68 -3.50 -31.07 -11.13
N ASP A 69 -2.78 -32.09 -11.58
CA ASP A 69 -1.36 -32.32 -11.45
C ASP A 69 -0.54 -31.12 -11.95
N TYR A 70 0.05 -30.38 -11.00
CA TYR A 70 1.28 -29.62 -11.20
C TYR A 70 2.37 -30.26 -10.35
N SER A 71 2.69 -31.53 -10.59
CA SER A 71 3.92 -32.13 -10.08
C SER A 71 5.12 -31.65 -10.89
N GLN A 72 5.77 -30.61 -10.37
CA GLN A 72 7.21 -30.58 -10.13
C GLN A 72 7.58 -29.29 -9.40
N ASP A 73 7.40 -29.30 -8.08
CA ASP A 73 8.22 -28.57 -7.12
C ASP A 73 8.18 -29.36 -5.79
N ASP A 74 9.31 -29.94 -5.41
CA ASP A 74 9.49 -30.95 -4.34
C ASP A 74 9.32 -30.44 -2.89
N ASN A 75 8.32 -29.60 -2.59
CA ASN A 75 8.01 -29.24 -1.21
C ASN A 75 6.51 -28.99 -0.95
N PRO A 76 5.77 -29.92 -0.31
CA PRO A 76 4.39 -29.68 0.12
C PRO A 76 4.27 -28.56 1.18
N ASP A 77 5.38 -28.19 1.83
CA ASP A 77 5.46 -27.04 2.74
C ASP A 77 5.56 -25.69 2.00
N GLU A 78 5.87 -25.68 0.71
CA GLU A 78 6.13 -24.45 -0.05
C GLU A 78 4.86 -23.62 -0.27
N PHE A 79 3.68 -24.24 -0.32
CA PHE A 79 2.41 -23.59 -0.64
C PHE A 79 1.44 -23.44 0.53
N ASN A 80 1.88 -23.69 1.76
CA ASN A 80 1.05 -23.45 2.94
C ASN A 80 0.77 -21.96 3.12
N LYS A 81 -0.52 -21.57 3.09
CA LYS A 81 -0.96 -20.24 3.55
C LYS A 81 -0.51 -20.09 5.00
N PHE A 82 0.41 -19.16 5.25
CA PHE A 82 1.07 -18.95 6.54
C PHE A 82 1.99 -20.12 6.95
N PRO A 83 3.26 -20.13 6.51
CA PRO A 83 4.19 -21.21 6.81
C PRO A 83 4.41 -21.34 8.32
N LYS A 84 4.31 -22.57 8.83
CA LYS A 84 4.54 -22.89 10.26
C LYS A 84 6.02 -22.79 10.66
N LYS A 85 6.95 -22.85 9.70
CA LYS A 85 8.41 -22.75 9.92
C LYS A 85 8.94 -21.40 9.43
N VAL A 86 9.74 -20.75 10.27
CA VAL A 86 10.43 -19.49 9.97
C VAL A 86 11.58 -19.78 8.99
N LYS A 87 11.36 -19.55 7.69
CA LYS A 87 12.40 -19.64 6.66
C LYS A 87 12.87 -18.23 6.29
N TYR A 88 14.17 -17.98 6.35
CA TYR A 88 14.76 -16.74 5.84
C TYR A 88 14.90 -16.83 4.32
N ASN A 89 14.19 -15.97 3.60
CA ASN A 89 14.24 -15.96 2.14
C ASN A 89 15.25 -14.92 1.66
N ASP A 90 15.98 -15.28 0.59
CA ASP A 90 16.82 -14.35 -0.16
C ASP A 90 17.87 -13.62 0.71
N LEU A 91 18.48 -14.35 1.67
CA LEU A 91 19.41 -13.82 2.69
C LEU A 91 20.57 -13.00 2.12
N LEU A 92 21.08 -13.39 0.95
CA LEU A 92 22.18 -12.70 0.26
C LEU A 92 21.87 -11.21 0.05
N TYR A 93 20.64 -10.87 -0.34
CA TYR A 93 20.27 -9.48 -0.63
C TYR A 93 20.06 -8.66 0.64
N SER A 94 19.67 -9.31 1.74
CA SER A 94 19.69 -8.69 3.08
C SER A 94 21.12 -8.29 3.46
N ILE A 95 22.08 -9.22 3.31
CA ILE A 95 23.50 -8.98 3.63
C ILE A 95 24.07 -7.87 2.74
N LEU A 96 23.80 -7.90 1.43
CA LEU A 96 24.26 -6.85 0.51
C LEU A 96 23.72 -5.47 0.88
N PHE A 97 22.43 -5.38 1.23
CA PHE A 97 21.83 -4.13 1.66
C PHE A 97 22.46 -3.62 2.96
N THR A 98 22.66 -4.49 3.96
CA THR A 98 23.34 -4.11 5.20
C THR A 98 24.78 -3.63 4.96
N LEU A 99 25.53 -4.32 4.10
CA LEU A 99 26.90 -3.93 3.74
C LEU A 99 26.92 -2.55 3.10
N GLN A 100 26.02 -2.29 2.15
CA GLN A 100 25.94 -0.97 1.54
C GLN A 100 25.60 0.13 2.56
N MET A 101 24.66 -0.13 3.47
CA MET A 101 24.32 0.84 4.52
C MET A 101 25.51 1.11 5.44
N ALA A 102 26.29 0.09 5.78
CA ALA A 102 27.52 0.26 6.56
C ALA A 102 28.56 1.12 5.82
N VAL A 103 28.73 0.91 4.51
CA VAL A 103 29.62 1.73 3.67
C VAL A 103 29.13 3.17 3.59
N PHE A 104 27.83 3.39 3.40
CA PHE A 104 27.23 4.74 3.40
C PHE A 104 27.48 5.45 4.74
N ILE A 105 27.15 4.82 5.86
CA ILE A 105 27.36 5.38 7.21
C ILE A 105 28.84 5.71 7.44
N GLY A 106 29.75 4.80 7.07
CA GLY A 106 31.19 5.04 7.18
C GLY A 106 31.63 6.26 6.36
N MET A 107 31.15 6.41 5.13
CA MET A 107 31.45 7.58 4.30
C MET A 107 30.83 8.87 4.84
N THR A 108 29.62 8.82 5.40
CA THR A 108 28.99 9.98 6.06
C THR A 108 29.79 10.44 7.26
N ILE A 109 30.28 9.51 8.10
CA ILE A 109 31.10 9.84 9.27
C ILE A 109 32.42 10.47 8.85
N ILE A 110 33.13 9.88 7.89
CA ILE A 110 34.41 10.40 7.38
C ILE A 110 34.23 11.77 6.72
N GLY A 111 33.17 11.94 5.91
CA GLY A 111 32.86 13.21 5.25
C GLY A 111 32.46 14.29 6.26
N GLY A 112 31.73 13.92 7.31
CA GLY A 112 31.26 14.84 8.34
C GLY A 112 32.38 15.46 9.18
N PHE A 113 33.49 14.75 9.41
CA PHE A 113 34.65 15.31 10.11
C PHE A 113 35.32 16.48 9.35
N ASN A 114 35.20 16.51 8.03
CA ASN A 114 35.81 17.52 7.17
C ASN A 114 34.82 18.59 6.71
N PHE A 115 33.60 18.60 7.26
CA PHE A 115 32.53 19.47 6.80
C PHE A 115 32.68 20.88 7.36
N ILE A 116 32.83 21.88 6.48
CA ILE A 116 33.19 23.25 6.85
C ILE A 116 31.97 24.06 7.32
N ASP A 117 30.79 23.83 6.74
CA ASP A 117 29.58 24.63 6.98
C ASP A 117 28.56 23.94 7.90
N ILE A 118 29.01 23.54 9.10
CA ILE A 118 28.15 22.85 10.08
C ILE A 118 26.95 23.73 10.48
N GLU A 119 27.15 25.04 10.66
CA GLU A 119 26.08 25.95 11.07
C GLU A 119 24.99 26.11 10.01
N GLY A 120 25.35 26.28 8.73
CA GLY A 120 24.39 26.37 7.63
C GLY A 120 23.57 25.09 7.50
N PHE A 121 24.23 23.93 7.60
CA PHE A 121 23.56 22.64 7.57
C PHE A 121 22.62 22.41 8.75
N LEU A 122 23.03 22.77 9.97
CA LEU A 122 22.17 22.67 11.15
C LEU A 122 20.95 23.59 11.04
N LYS A 123 21.11 24.82 10.52
CA LYS A 123 19.98 25.73 10.27
C LYS A 123 19.02 25.14 9.25
N PHE A 124 19.53 24.62 8.13
CA PHE A 124 18.72 23.94 7.12
C PHE A 124 17.96 22.74 7.69
N GLY A 125 18.63 21.93 8.52
CA GLY A 125 18.02 20.79 9.20
C GLY A 125 16.96 21.14 10.21
N LEU A 126 17.22 22.13 11.07
CA LEU A 126 16.26 22.60 12.06
C LEU A 126 15.00 23.11 11.37
N GLN A 127 15.16 23.84 10.26
CA GLN A 127 14.04 24.28 9.47
C GLN A 127 13.31 23.14 8.77
N GLY A 128 14.04 22.17 8.23
CA GLY A 128 13.44 20.94 7.69
C GLY A 128 12.59 20.19 8.70
N LEU A 129 13.10 20.05 9.93
CA LEU A 129 12.39 19.41 11.05
C LEU A 129 11.15 20.20 11.47
N LEU A 130 11.24 21.53 11.57
CA LEU A 130 10.08 22.39 11.85
C LEU A 130 9.00 22.22 10.78
N ASN A 131 9.39 22.20 9.50
CA ASN A 131 8.45 22.00 8.41
C ASN A 131 7.78 20.63 8.49
N ILE A 132 8.55 19.55 8.71
CA ILE A 132 8.00 18.20 8.90
C ILE A 132 7.04 18.17 10.10
N GLY A 133 7.42 18.81 11.21
CA GLY A 133 6.60 18.90 12.43
C GLY A 133 5.25 19.58 12.20
N ILE A 134 5.21 20.62 11.37
CA ILE A 134 3.96 21.30 10.96
C ILE A 134 3.19 20.48 9.92
N SER A 135 3.89 19.76 9.05
CA SER A 135 3.30 18.95 7.97
C SER A 135 2.45 17.81 8.48
N ILE A 136 2.98 17.05 9.44
CA ILE A 136 2.40 15.78 9.87
C ILE A 136 0.97 15.98 10.43
N PRO A 137 0.70 16.95 11.32
CA PRO A 137 -0.65 17.24 11.78
C PRO A 137 -1.61 17.66 10.65
N LEU A 138 -1.16 18.52 9.73
CA LEU A 138 -1.98 18.97 8.58
C LEU A 138 -2.35 17.79 7.66
N ILE A 139 -1.39 16.91 7.37
CA ILE A 139 -1.61 15.67 6.61
C ILE A 139 -2.65 14.80 7.32
N LEU A 140 -2.52 14.64 8.63
CA LEU A 140 -3.39 13.78 9.42
C LEU A 140 -4.82 14.33 9.43
N ILE A 141 -5.00 15.64 9.67
CA ILE A 141 -6.32 16.30 9.62
C ILE A 141 -6.95 16.10 8.26
N PHE A 142 -6.20 16.35 7.19
CA PHE A 142 -6.69 16.18 5.83
C PHE A 142 -7.06 14.74 5.53
N PHE A 143 -6.21 13.78 5.89
CA PHE A 143 -6.49 12.37 5.69
C PHE A 143 -7.78 11.95 6.42
N LEU A 144 -8.02 12.43 7.64
CA LEU A 144 -9.26 12.17 8.38
C LEU A 144 -10.49 12.76 7.70
N ILE A 145 -10.39 13.99 7.15
CA ILE A 145 -11.47 14.62 6.38
C ILE A 145 -11.78 13.76 5.14
N TRP A 146 -10.76 13.37 4.39
CA TRP A 146 -10.96 12.57 3.18
C TRP A 146 -11.49 11.19 3.48
N LYS A 147 -10.95 10.50 4.48
CA LYS A 147 -11.49 9.24 4.97
C LYS A 147 -13.00 9.33 5.23
N LYS A 148 -13.47 10.42 5.87
CA LYS A 148 -14.90 10.65 6.10
C LYS A 148 -15.68 10.82 4.79
N ILE A 149 -15.16 11.58 3.83
CA ILE A 149 -15.78 11.76 2.50
C ILE A 149 -15.90 10.44 1.75
N PHE A 150 -14.81 9.67 1.69
CA PHE A 150 -14.76 8.37 1.04
C PHE A 150 -15.77 7.38 1.66
N LYS A 151 -16.04 7.47 2.96
CA LYS A 151 -17.01 6.61 3.66
C LYS A 151 -18.46 6.93 3.28
N ILE A 152 -18.81 8.21 3.15
CA ILE A 152 -20.19 8.63 2.90
C ILE A 152 -20.59 8.28 1.45
N HIS A 153 -19.74 8.57 0.47
CA HIS A 153 -20.04 8.29 -0.94
C HIS A 153 -18.81 7.84 -1.75
N PRO A 154 -18.40 6.56 -1.66
CA PRO A 154 -17.20 6.06 -2.34
C PRO A 154 -17.29 6.19 -3.88
N ILE A 155 -18.44 5.82 -4.45
CA ILE A 155 -18.67 5.82 -5.91
C ILE A 155 -18.70 7.26 -6.45
N ASN A 156 -19.45 8.15 -5.79
CA ASN A 156 -19.54 9.54 -6.24
C ASN A 156 -18.19 10.23 -6.11
N MET A 157 -17.40 9.89 -5.10
CA MET A 157 -16.08 10.48 -4.92
C MET A 157 -15.07 10.02 -6.01
N ILE A 158 -15.15 8.78 -6.49
CA ILE A 158 -14.38 8.36 -7.68
C ILE A 158 -14.78 9.22 -8.88
N LYS A 159 -16.08 9.43 -9.11
CA LYS A 159 -16.56 10.27 -10.21
C LYS A 159 -16.10 11.73 -10.07
N THR A 160 -16.26 12.35 -8.90
CA THR A 160 -15.84 13.74 -8.67
C THR A 160 -14.33 13.91 -8.81
N SER A 161 -13.54 12.93 -8.42
CA SER A 161 -12.09 12.89 -8.61
C SER A 161 -11.68 12.94 -10.09
N PHE A 162 -12.41 12.25 -10.95
CA PHE A 162 -12.18 12.33 -12.39
C PHE A 162 -12.56 13.69 -12.95
N PHE A 163 -13.75 14.20 -12.60
CA PHE A 163 -14.20 15.50 -13.08
C PHE A 163 -13.29 16.63 -12.59
N SER A 164 -12.80 16.58 -11.34
CA SER A 164 -11.88 17.58 -10.82
C SER A 164 -10.55 17.57 -11.57
N LEU A 165 -10.01 16.40 -11.92
CA LEU A 165 -8.81 16.28 -12.74
C LEU A 165 -9.01 16.84 -14.15
N ILE A 166 -10.15 16.54 -14.80
CA ILE A 166 -10.46 17.09 -16.12
C ILE A 166 -10.52 18.63 -16.06
N ILE A 167 -11.25 19.20 -15.10
CA ILE A 167 -11.37 20.65 -14.93
C ILE A 167 -9.99 21.28 -14.68
N SER A 168 -9.23 20.73 -13.74
CA SER A 168 -7.89 21.24 -13.43
C SER A 168 -6.93 21.13 -14.61
N GLY A 169 -7.02 20.06 -15.41
CA GLY A 169 -6.23 19.87 -16.61
C GLY A 169 -6.58 20.88 -17.71
N VAL A 170 -7.86 21.17 -17.93
CA VAL A 170 -8.29 22.22 -18.88
C VAL A 170 -7.79 23.59 -18.46
N LEU A 171 -7.92 23.94 -17.17
CA LEU A 171 -7.40 25.20 -16.64
C LEU A 171 -5.88 25.30 -16.81
N PHE A 172 -5.15 24.21 -16.54
CA PHE A 172 -3.69 24.16 -16.69
C PHE A 172 -3.25 24.31 -18.15
N ILE A 173 -3.93 23.66 -19.09
CA ILE A 173 -3.68 23.85 -20.53
C ILE A 173 -3.94 25.29 -20.94
N GLY A 174 -5.03 25.90 -20.45
CA GLY A 174 -5.34 27.31 -20.70
C GLY A 174 -4.22 28.26 -20.22
N LEU A 175 -3.66 28.01 -19.04
CA LEU A 175 -2.52 28.77 -18.51
C LEU A 175 -1.26 28.59 -19.36
N LEU A 176 -0.95 27.36 -19.78
CA LEU A 176 0.22 27.08 -20.62
C LEU A 176 0.13 27.79 -21.98
N VAL A 177 -1.03 27.71 -22.63
CA VAL A 177 -1.28 28.35 -23.92
C VAL A 177 -1.28 29.87 -23.79
N GLY A 178 -1.87 30.41 -22.71
CA GLY A 178 -1.86 31.85 -22.42
C GLY A 178 -0.45 32.42 -22.22
N ASN A 179 0.48 31.64 -21.68
CA ASN A 179 1.89 32.00 -21.50
C ASN A 179 2.77 31.67 -22.73
N GLY A 180 2.19 31.24 -23.85
CA GLY A 180 2.93 30.92 -25.08
C GLY A 180 3.64 29.55 -25.09
N TRP A 181 3.39 28.69 -24.11
CA TRP A 181 3.99 27.35 -24.00
C TRP A 181 3.16 26.29 -24.73
N TYR A 182 3.00 26.47 -26.04
CA TYR A 182 2.10 25.64 -26.87
C TYR A 182 2.45 24.14 -26.88
N VAL A 183 3.75 23.80 -26.91
CA VAL A 183 4.21 22.40 -26.92
C VAL A 183 3.74 21.65 -25.66
N TRP A 184 3.90 22.27 -24.49
CA TRP A 184 3.42 21.72 -23.23
C TRP A 184 1.89 21.61 -23.21
N GLY A 185 1.18 22.63 -23.71
CA GLY A 185 -0.27 22.58 -23.86
C GLY A 185 -0.76 21.39 -24.67
N ILE A 186 -0.09 21.06 -25.79
CA ILE A 186 -0.42 19.89 -26.62
C ILE A 186 -0.17 18.57 -25.88
N LEU A 187 0.98 18.44 -25.21
CA LEU A 187 1.33 17.22 -24.45
C LEU A 187 0.33 16.96 -23.32
N PHE A 188 -0.04 17.99 -22.55
CA PHE A 188 -1.05 17.88 -21.50
C PHE A 188 -2.45 17.65 -22.07
N GLY A 189 -2.76 18.20 -23.26
CA GLY A 189 -4.00 17.91 -23.99
C GLY A 189 -4.13 16.44 -24.39
N LEU A 190 -3.06 15.83 -24.90
CA LEU A 190 -3.02 14.40 -25.20
C LEU A 190 -3.20 13.55 -23.93
N ALA A 191 -2.53 13.91 -22.83
CA ALA A 191 -2.72 13.22 -21.56
C ALA A 191 -4.18 13.32 -21.06
N LEU A 192 -4.80 14.50 -21.18
CA LEU A 192 -6.20 14.69 -20.80
C LEU A 192 -7.15 13.87 -21.69
N LEU A 193 -6.89 13.80 -22.99
CA LEU A 193 -7.66 12.96 -23.92
C LEU A 193 -7.58 11.48 -23.52
N THR A 194 -6.39 10.97 -23.20
CA THR A 194 -6.25 9.58 -22.74
C THR A 194 -7.02 9.28 -21.46
N LEU A 195 -7.09 10.26 -20.53
CA LEU A 195 -7.87 10.12 -19.29
C LEU A 195 -9.37 10.09 -19.56
N ILE A 196 -9.87 10.91 -20.50
CA ILE A 196 -11.27 10.89 -20.92
C ILE A 196 -11.62 9.55 -21.57
N LEU A 197 -10.79 9.06 -22.49
CA LEU A 197 -11.01 7.76 -23.14
C LEU A 197 -11.00 6.62 -22.12
N PHE A 198 -10.07 6.64 -21.17
CA PHE A 198 -10.01 5.66 -20.08
C PHE A 198 -11.29 5.63 -19.24
N TYR A 199 -11.85 6.80 -18.91
CA TYR A 199 -13.10 6.91 -18.15
C TYR A 199 -14.26 6.22 -18.86
N PHE A 200 -14.45 6.48 -20.15
CA PHE A 200 -15.54 5.87 -20.92
C PHE A 200 -15.34 4.37 -21.11
N SER A 201 -14.11 3.90 -21.34
CA SER A 201 -13.83 2.47 -21.56
C SER A 201 -14.01 1.58 -20.32
N ASN A 202 -13.87 2.13 -19.10
CA ASN A 202 -13.86 1.32 -17.87
C ASN A 202 -14.97 1.67 -16.87
N LYS A 203 -15.95 2.49 -17.25
CA LYS A 203 -17.01 3.01 -16.36
C LYS A 203 -17.74 1.92 -15.57
N ASP A 204 -17.90 0.74 -16.14
CA ASP A 204 -18.64 -0.38 -15.55
C ASP A 204 -17.93 -0.96 -14.32
N LYS A 205 -16.64 -0.66 -14.14
CA LYS A 205 -15.79 -1.15 -13.04
C LYS A 205 -15.69 -0.16 -11.87
N ILE A 206 -16.35 1.00 -11.96
CA ILE A 206 -16.38 2.01 -10.90
C ILE A 206 -17.09 1.49 -9.64
N PRO A 207 -18.27 0.83 -9.70
CA PRO A 207 -18.97 0.34 -8.51
C PRO A 207 -18.11 -0.67 -7.72
N PHE A 208 -17.48 -1.60 -8.44
CA PHE A 208 -16.54 -2.58 -7.87
C PHE A 208 -15.39 -1.91 -7.11
N THR A 209 -14.74 -0.92 -7.74
CA THR A 209 -13.63 -0.18 -7.11
C THR A 209 -14.12 0.60 -5.88
N GLY A 210 -15.32 1.15 -5.92
CA GLY A 210 -15.96 1.81 -4.78
C GLY A 210 -16.13 0.88 -3.58
N ILE A 211 -16.62 -0.34 -3.79
CA ILE A 211 -16.79 -1.35 -2.73
C ILE A 211 -15.43 -1.72 -2.11
N MET A 212 -14.40 -1.92 -2.94
CA MET A 212 -13.05 -2.23 -2.47
C MET A 212 -12.48 -1.13 -1.56
N ILE A 213 -12.65 0.13 -1.95
CA ILE A 213 -12.20 1.27 -1.14
C ILE A 213 -12.97 1.32 0.18
N SER A 214 -14.30 1.14 0.17
CA SER A 214 -15.11 1.12 1.40
C SER A 214 -14.70 0.02 2.36
N LEU A 215 -14.35 -1.16 1.83
CA LEU A 215 -13.85 -2.28 2.62
C LEU A 215 -12.48 -1.95 3.23
N VAL A 216 -11.56 -1.38 2.47
CA VAL A 216 -10.25 -0.92 2.99
C VAL A 216 -10.42 0.13 4.08
N LEU A 217 -11.32 1.08 3.91
CA LEU A 217 -11.57 2.12 4.90
C LEU A 217 -12.13 1.56 6.21
N ARG A 218 -12.97 0.51 6.14
CA ARG A 218 -13.41 -0.24 7.33
C ARG A 218 -12.23 -0.89 8.05
N ILE A 219 -11.28 -1.47 7.33
CA ILE A 219 -10.06 -2.06 7.93
C ILE A 219 -9.21 -0.97 8.60
N ILE A 220 -9.00 0.17 7.94
CA ILE A 220 -8.23 1.30 8.49
C ILE A 220 -8.93 1.92 9.72
N GLU A 221 -10.26 1.93 9.77
CA GLU A 221 -11.02 2.34 10.96
C GLU A 221 -10.80 1.40 12.14
N LYS A 222 -10.83 0.10 11.91
CA LYS A 222 -10.62 -0.90 12.96
C LYS A 222 -9.16 -0.94 13.43
N TYR A 223 -8.21 -0.78 12.52
CA TYR A 223 -6.77 -0.86 12.79
C TYR A 223 -6.06 0.45 12.43
N PRO A 224 -6.10 1.47 13.32
CA PRO A 224 -5.37 2.72 13.11
C PRO A 224 -3.84 2.54 13.11
N SER A 225 -3.35 1.37 13.54
CA SER A 225 -1.95 0.97 13.41
C SER A 225 -1.43 1.02 11.97
N THR A 226 -2.31 0.85 10.97
CA THR A 226 -1.97 1.02 9.54
C THR A 226 -1.50 2.44 9.23
N LEU A 227 -2.16 3.46 9.80
CA LEU A 227 -1.78 4.87 9.64
C LEU A 227 -0.46 5.15 10.35
N LEU A 228 -0.29 4.62 11.56
CA LEU A 228 0.95 4.76 12.32
C LEU A 228 2.15 4.23 11.52
N VAL A 229 2.01 3.09 10.83
CA VAL A 229 3.07 2.55 9.96
C VAL A 229 3.42 3.52 8.82
N SER A 230 2.43 4.13 8.17
CA SER A 230 2.72 5.10 7.10
C SER A 230 3.45 6.34 7.60
N PHE A 231 3.08 6.86 8.77
CA PHE A 231 3.74 8.03 9.35
C PHE A 231 5.16 7.68 9.77
N ILE A 232 5.38 6.50 10.35
CA ILE A 232 6.74 6.02 10.66
C ILE A 232 7.57 5.87 9.37
N SER A 233 7.03 5.23 8.33
CA SER A 233 7.72 5.06 7.04
C SER A 233 8.04 6.42 6.38
N LEU A 234 7.12 7.38 6.49
CA LEU A 234 7.33 8.75 6.02
C LEU A 234 8.43 9.46 6.81
N THR A 235 8.38 9.42 8.13
CA THR A 235 9.41 10.01 9.01
C THR A 235 10.78 9.40 8.75
N LEU A 236 10.86 8.07 8.62
CA LEU A 236 12.10 7.37 8.25
C LEU A 236 12.62 7.82 6.88
N SER A 237 11.74 7.98 5.90
CA SER A 237 12.11 8.46 4.56
C SER A 237 12.68 9.88 4.61
N CYS A 238 12.06 10.78 5.39
CA CYS A 238 12.53 12.16 5.55
C CYS A 238 13.88 12.23 6.28
N ILE A 239 14.04 11.49 7.38
CA ILE A 239 15.31 11.41 8.12
C ILE A 239 16.41 10.89 7.21
N TYR A 240 16.14 9.82 6.46
CA TYR A 240 17.10 9.28 5.51
C TYR A 240 17.47 10.28 4.43
N TRP A 241 16.49 10.97 3.82
CA TRP A 241 16.75 12.02 2.83
C TRP A 241 17.66 13.12 3.38
N TYR A 242 17.42 13.54 4.62
CA TYR A 242 18.25 14.55 5.28
C TYR A 242 19.69 14.06 5.50
N ILE A 243 19.88 12.85 6.02
CA ILE A 243 21.22 12.24 6.20
C ILE A 243 21.92 12.07 4.84
N TRP A 244 21.17 11.67 3.81
CA TRP A 244 21.71 11.53 2.47
C TRP A 244 22.16 12.87 1.89
N LEU A 245 21.33 13.93 2.02
CA LEU A 245 21.67 15.29 1.59
C LEU A 245 22.93 15.81 2.29
N PHE A 246 23.05 15.58 3.60
CA PHE A 246 24.27 15.89 4.36
C PHE A 246 25.50 15.22 3.74
N SER A 247 25.42 13.91 3.58
CA SER A 247 26.54 13.09 3.13
C SER A 247 26.96 13.43 1.70
N PHE A 248 25.98 13.71 0.84
CA PHE A 248 26.21 14.16 -0.53
C PHE A 248 26.78 15.59 -0.57
N GLY A 249 26.32 16.48 0.30
CA GLY A 249 26.86 17.83 0.46
C GLY A 249 28.34 17.83 0.87
N CYS A 250 28.73 16.95 1.81
CA CYS A 250 30.13 16.75 2.20
C CYS A 250 31.02 16.32 1.02
N LEU A 251 30.47 15.53 0.09
CA LEU A 251 31.19 15.11 -1.11
C LEU A 251 31.32 16.25 -2.13
N TYR A 252 30.31 17.11 -2.24
CA TYR A 252 30.29 18.22 -3.21
C TYR A 252 31.29 19.34 -2.88
N GLN A 253 31.67 19.51 -1.60
CA GLN A 253 32.64 20.50 -1.15
C GLN A 253 34.10 20.20 -1.56
N GLN A 254 34.37 19.06 -2.19
CA GLN A 254 35.71 18.69 -2.64
C GLN A 254 36.15 19.58 -3.81
N GLU A 255 37.31 20.23 -3.68
CA GLU A 255 37.85 21.15 -4.69
C GLU A 255 38.24 20.47 -6.02
N TYR A 256 38.62 19.19 -5.98
CA TYR A 256 39.16 18.47 -7.15
C TYR A 256 38.32 17.24 -7.53
N TRP A 257 37.66 17.30 -8.68
CA TRP A 257 36.86 16.19 -9.23
C TRP A 257 37.73 15.13 -9.90
N ASN A 258 38.09 14.09 -9.15
CA ASN A 258 38.82 12.92 -9.65
C ASN A 258 37.88 11.73 -9.94
N ALA A 259 38.37 10.72 -10.66
CA ALA A 259 37.63 9.49 -10.98
C ALA A 259 36.96 8.84 -9.74
N LEU A 260 37.66 8.86 -8.59
CA LEU A 260 37.13 8.33 -7.33
C LEU A 260 35.88 9.08 -6.83
N ILE A 261 35.76 10.38 -7.08
CA ILE A 261 34.58 11.16 -6.68
C ILE A 261 33.38 10.77 -7.55
N TYR A 262 33.58 10.58 -8.86
CA TYR A 262 32.52 10.07 -9.74
C TYR A 262 32.01 8.69 -9.30
N VAL A 263 32.91 7.78 -8.89
CA VAL A 263 32.52 6.47 -8.34
C VAL A 263 31.69 6.65 -7.06
N LYS A 264 32.10 7.54 -6.15
CA LYS A 264 31.32 7.85 -4.94
C LYS A 264 29.95 8.44 -5.28
N VAL A 265 29.83 9.35 -6.26
CA VAL A 265 28.54 9.90 -6.71
C VAL A 265 27.62 8.79 -7.20
N ILE A 266 28.13 7.88 -8.03
CA ILE A 266 27.36 6.73 -8.53
C ILE A 266 26.87 5.87 -7.35
N PHE A 267 27.74 5.61 -6.37
CA PHE A 267 27.35 4.88 -5.15
C PHE A 267 26.26 5.62 -4.36
N TYR A 268 26.37 6.94 -4.17
CA TYR A 268 25.36 7.72 -3.44
C TYR A 268 24.00 7.69 -4.14
N VAL A 269 23.97 7.82 -5.47
CA VAL A 269 22.73 7.74 -6.26
C VAL A 269 22.12 6.34 -6.16
N PHE A 270 22.96 5.29 -6.26
CA PHE A 270 22.53 3.91 -6.06
C PHE A 270 21.97 3.67 -4.66
N ASN A 271 22.62 4.20 -3.63
CA ASN A 271 22.17 4.13 -2.24
C ASN A 271 20.85 4.88 -2.03
N LEU A 272 20.70 6.07 -2.63
CA LEU A 272 19.45 6.83 -2.58
C LEU A 272 18.27 5.99 -3.09
N TYR A 273 18.41 5.45 -4.31
CA TYR A 273 17.32 4.70 -4.94
C TYR A 273 17.04 3.38 -4.23
N TRP A 274 18.06 2.57 -3.93
CA TRP A 274 17.82 1.26 -3.31
C TRP A 274 17.17 1.40 -1.93
N THR A 275 17.69 2.28 -1.07
CA THR A 275 17.13 2.52 0.26
C THR A 275 15.72 3.09 0.20
N HIS A 276 15.45 4.00 -0.74
CA HIS A 276 14.10 4.55 -0.94
C HIS A 276 13.07 3.47 -1.28
N TYR A 277 13.42 2.55 -2.20
CA TYR A 277 12.53 1.44 -2.56
C TYR A 277 12.40 0.42 -1.43
N VAL A 278 13.47 0.12 -0.69
CA VAL A 278 13.40 -0.79 0.47
C VAL A 278 12.43 -0.26 1.52
N ILE A 279 12.50 1.02 1.87
CA ILE A 279 11.55 1.64 2.83
C ILE A 279 10.11 1.55 2.30
N THR A 280 9.91 1.90 1.02
CA THR A 280 8.59 1.91 0.38
C THR A 280 7.96 0.51 0.34
N TYR A 281 8.69 -0.50 -0.12
CA TYR A 281 8.18 -1.86 -0.24
C TYR A 281 8.06 -2.58 1.09
N THR A 282 8.88 -2.25 2.08
CA THR A 282 8.69 -2.71 3.46
C THR A 282 7.35 -2.22 3.99
N CYS A 283 7.01 -0.94 3.79
CA CYS A 283 5.71 -0.39 4.17
C CYS A 283 4.54 -1.14 3.49
N TYR A 284 4.63 -1.39 2.19
CA TYR A 284 3.61 -2.14 1.45
C TYR A 284 3.49 -3.59 1.93
N SER A 285 4.59 -4.24 2.25
CA SER A 285 4.58 -5.62 2.78
C SER A 285 3.90 -5.69 4.15
N ILE A 286 4.17 -4.72 5.04
CA ILE A 286 3.53 -4.66 6.37
C ILE A 286 2.00 -4.53 6.25
N ILE A 287 1.56 -3.60 5.39
CA ILE A 287 0.13 -3.33 5.16
C ILE A 287 -0.51 -4.56 4.50
N SER A 288 0.14 -5.15 3.51
CA SER A 288 -0.34 -6.36 2.83
C SER A 288 -0.50 -7.53 3.80
N GLY A 289 0.44 -7.72 4.73
CA GLY A 289 0.35 -8.76 5.75
C GLY A 289 -0.84 -8.58 6.70
N LEU A 290 -1.13 -7.34 7.12
CA LEU A 290 -2.29 -7.03 7.95
C LEU A 290 -3.61 -7.27 7.20
N VAL A 291 -3.69 -6.79 5.97
CA VAL A 291 -4.88 -6.92 5.12
C VAL A 291 -5.14 -8.39 4.76
N ALA A 292 -4.09 -9.16 4.48
CA ALA A 292 -4.19 -10.61 4.28
C ALA A 292 -4.68 -11.34 5.54
N SER A 293 -4.19 -10.95 6.72
CA SER A 293 -4.65 -11.52 7.99
C SER A 293 -6.15 -11.27 8.22
N TRP A 294 -6.62 -10.07 7.87
CA TRP A 294 -8.05 -9.75 7.88
C TRP A 294 -8.83 -10.57 6.85
N TYR A 295 -8.28 -10.73 5.65
CA TYR A 295 -8.94 -11.46 4.57
C TYR A 295 -9.19 -12.92 4.95
N PHE A 296 -8.18 -13.61 5.49
CA PHE A 296 -8.24 -15.06 5.74
C PHE A 296 -8.75 -15.46 7.12
N PHE A 297 -8.50 -14.67 8.18
CA PHE A 297 -8.82 -15.08 9.56
C PHE A 297 -9.99 -14.33 10.17
N ALA A 298 -10.29 -13.12 9.69
CA ALA A 298 -11.30 -12.29 10.32
C ALA A 298 -12.68 -12.49 9.67
N ASP A 299 -13.70 -12.64 10.49
CA ASP A 299 -15.11 -12.60 10.05
C ASP A 299 -15.56 -11.15 9.78
N GLU A 300 -16.79 -10.94 9.34
CA GLU A 300 -17.33 -9.57 9.08
C GLU A 300 -17.24 -8.64 10.29
N GLU A 301 -17.31 -9.19 11.50
CA GLU A 301 -17.20 -8.47 12.78
C GLU A 301 -15.76 -8.28 13.28
N PHE A 302 -14.76 -8.74 12.51
CA PHE A 302 -13.34 -8.77 12.90
C PHE A 302 -12.99 -9.73 14.04
N ASN A 303 -13.85 -10.73 14.30
CA ASN A 303 -13.56 -11.81 15.24
C ASN A 303 -12.41 -12.69 14.71
N ASN A 304 -11.66 -13.36 15.59
CA ASN A 304 -10.54 -14.28 15.24
C ASN A 304 -9.27 -13.65 14.62
N MET A 305 -9.14 -12.32 14.60
CA MET A 305 -7.91 -11.67 14.13
C MET A 305 -6.75 -11.86 15.13
N PRO A 306 -5.50 -12.07 14.68
CA PRO A 306 -4.34 -12.14 15.59
C PRO A 306 -4.19 -10.87 16.41
N ILE A 307 -3.75 -11.01 17.67
CA ILE A 307 -3.75 -9.94 18.71
C ILE A 307 -3.04 -8.66 18.24
N ARG A 308 -1.93 -8.78 17.50
CA ARG A 308 -1.19 -7.63 16.94
C ARG A 308 -0.83 -7.89 15.47
N PRO A 309 -1.78 -7.73 14.53
CA PRO A 309 -1.60 -8.14 13.14
C PRO A 309 -0.53 -7.30 12.44
N CYS A 310 -0.49 -6.00 12.74
CA CYS A 310 0.46 -5.06 12.19
C CYS A 310 1.89 -5.36 12.67
N ALA A 311 2.08 -5.57 13.98
CA ALA A 311 3.39 -5.85 14.55
C ALA A 311 3.94 -7.22 14.10
N SER A 312 3.07 -8.23 13.99
CA SER A 312 3.44 -9.55 13.44
C SER A 312 3.89 -9.44 11.97
N SER A 313 3.15 -8.65 11.16
CA SER A 313 3.52 -8.40 9.77
C SER A 313 4.85 -7.64 9.67
N LEU A 314 5.06 -6.61 10.50
CA LEU A 314 6.33 -5.88 10.61
C LEU A 314 7.50 -6.80 10.95
N TYR A 315 7.33 -7.66 11.95
CA TYR A 315 8.35 -8.62 12.33
C TYR A 315 8.72 -9.53 11.15
N ARG A 316 7.73 -10.08 10.44
CA ARG A 316 7.96 -10.93 9.27
C ARG A 316 8.65 -10.18 8.12
N SER A 317 8.20 -8.96 7.80
CA SER A 317 8.79 -8.12 6.76
C SER A 317 10.24 -7.72 7.06
N MET A 318 10.60 -7.51 8.33
CA MET A 318 11.95 -7.13 8.74
C MET A 318 12.89 -8.31 9.02
N THR A 319 12.37 -9.54 9.07
CA THR A 319 13.18 -10.73 9.37
C THR A 319 13.20 -11.70 8.20
N THR A 320 12.16 -12.54 8.06
CA THR A 320 12.13 -13.64 7.09
C THR A 320 12.02 -13.16 5.65
N SER A 321 11.28 -12.06 5.42
CA SER A 321 10.96 -11.57 4.08
C SER A 321 11.80 -10.36 3.66
N PHE A 322 12.70 -9.89 4.54
CA PHE A 322 13.50 -8.69 4.27
C PHE A 322 14.43 -8.87 3.06
N GLY A 323 15.03 -10.07 2.90
CA GLY A 323 15.86 -10.39 1.73
C GLY A 323 15.07 -10.30 0.43
N SER A 324 13.84 -10.83 0.40
CA SER A 324 12.95 -10.75 -0.77
C SER A 324 12.56 -9.31 -1.10
N ILE A 325 12.32 -8.49 -0.07
CA ILE A 325 12.06 -7.05 -0.21
C ILE A 325 13.29 -6.33 -0.77
N ALA A 326 14.47 -6.58 -0.23
CA ALA A 326 15.73 -6.00 -0.70
C ALA A 326 15.99 -6.38 -2.16
N PHE A 327 15.75 -7.63 -2.56
CA PHE A 327 15.93 -8.09 -3.93
C PHE A 327 14.99 -7.41 -4.92
N GLY A 328 13.67 -7.40 -4.65
CA GLY A 328 12.73 -6.71 -5.55
C GLY A 328 13.00 -5.20 -5.62
N SER A 329 13.41 -4.58 -4.50
CA SER A 329 13.83 -3.17 -4.47
C SER A 329 15.07 -2.91 -5.33
N LEU A 330 16.03 -3.84 -5.35
CA LEU A 330 17.25 -3.75 -6.15
C LEU A 330 16.92 -3.75 -7.65
N LEU A 331 15.98 -4.57 -8.10
CA LEU A 331 15.59 -4.62 -9.52
C LEU A 331 15.08 -3.25 -10.01
N VAL A 332 14.23 -2.59 -9.23
CA VAL A 332 13.72 -1.24 -9.55
C VAL A 332 14.85 -0.22 -9.50
N CYS A 333 15.73 -0.32 -8.49
CA CYS A 333 16.91 0.54 -8.38
C CYS A 333 17.82 0.44 -9.61
N LEU A 334 18.07 -0.76 -10.15
CA LEU A 334 18.93 -0.93 -11.32
C LEU A 334 18.36 -0.22 -12.56
N VAL A 335 17.05 -0.33 -12.79
CA VAL A 335 16.39 0.39 -13.88
C VAL A 335 16.45 1.91 -13.67
N GLN A 336 16.29 2.36 -12.42
CA GLN A 336 16.39 3.77 -12.07
C GLN A 336 17.83 4.31 -12.26
N MET A 337 18.86 3.49 -12.02
CA MET A 337 20.25 3.82 -12.33
C MET A 337 20.48 3.95 -13.83
N VAL A 338 19.91 3.06 -14.65
CA VAL A 338 19.97 3.18 -16.12
C VAL A 338 19.36 4.52 -16.56
N GLN A 339 18.20 4.91 -16.03
CA GLN A 339 17.60 6.23 -16.31
C GLN A 339 18.53 7.38 -15.90
N PHE A 340 19.15 7.29 -14.73
CA PHE A 340 20.09 8.30 -14.25
C PHE A 340 21.25 8.51 -15.24
N PHE A 341 21.85 7.42 -15.72
CA PHE A 341 22.91 7.50 -16.73
C PHE A 341 22.39 8.04 -18.06
N CYS A 342 21.27 7.54 -18.57
CA CYS A 342 20.67 8.03 -19.81
C CYS A 342 20.39 9.55 -19.76
N ARG A 343 19.88 10.07 -18.63
CA ARG A 343 19.67 11.52 -18.45
C ARG A 343 20.97 12.31 -18.43
N GLY A 344 22.04 11.75 -17.84
CA GLY A 344 23.36 12.36 -17.85
C GLY A 344 23.88 12.51 -19.28
N PHE A 345 23.82 11.42 -20.07
CA PHE A 345 24.30 11.42 -21.46
C PHE A 345 23.39 12.21 -22.42
N ALA A 346 22.09 12.29 -22.15
CA ALA A 346 21.15 13.12 -22.90
C ALA A 346 21.38 14.63 -22.75
N ARG A 347 22.39 15.08 -22.00
CA ARG A 347 22.81 16.48 -21.97
C ARG A 347 23.86 16.82 -23.03
N ILE A 348 24.43 15.80 -23.68
CA ILE A 348 25.47 15.97 -24.71
C ILE A 348 24.77 16.08 -26.08
N PRO A 349 24.92 17.21 -26.81
CA PRO A 349 24.28 17.39 -28.11
C PRO A 349 24.86 16.42 -29.16
N GLY A 350 24.00 15.81 -29.97
CA GLY A 350 24.39 14.89 -31.04
C GLY A 350 23.42 13.70 -31.17
N PHE A 351 23.78 12.67 -31.96
CA PHE A 351 22.99 11.43 -32.09
C PHE A 351 22.77 10.71 -30.74
N GLN A 352 23.72 10.91 -29.83
CA GLN A 352 23.67 10.42 -28.44
C GLN A 352 22.46 10.99 -27.67
N PHE A 353 22.04 12.22 -27.97
CA PHE A 353 20.85 12.83 -27.39
C PHE A 353 19.60 12.00 -27.70
N LEU A 354 19.31 11.79 -28.99
CA LEU A 354 18.11 11.07 -29.45
C LEU A 354 18.10 9.64 -28.91
N PHE A 355 19.23 8.93 -28.99
CA PHE A 355 19.36 7.57 -28.48
C PHE A 355 19.12 7.51 -26.96
N CYS A 356 19.79 8.36 -26.18
CA CYS A 356 19.64 8.36 -24.73
C CYS A 356 18.24 8.80 -24.28
N SER A 357 17.59 9.72 -24.98
CA SER A 357 16.20 10.11 -24.70
C SER A 357 15.21 8.97 -24.98
N CYS A 358 15.38 8.21 -26.06
CA CYS A 358 14.54 7.03 -26.32
C CYS A 358 14.74 5.94 -25.25
N PHE A 359 15.99 5.66 -24.88
CA PHE A 359 16.30 4.69 -23.82
C PHE A 359 15.79 5.16 -22.46
N GLU A 360 15.85 6.45 -22.16
CA GLU A 360 15.28 7.02 -20.94
C GLU A 360 13.77 6.79 -20.89
N PHE A 361 13.05 7.06 -21.98
CA PHE A 361 11.61 6.82 -22.05
C PHE A 361 11.27 5.35 -21.87
N LEU A 362 12.00 4.44 -22.53
CA LEU A 362 11.79 3.00 -22.38
C LEU A 362 12.08 2.54 -20.94
N ALA A 363 13.18 3.01 -20.35
CA ALA A 363 13.55 2.70 -18.98
C ALA A 363 12.54 3.29 -17.99
N PHE A 364 11.96 4.46 -18.26
CA PHE A 364 10.87 5.04 -17.49
C PHE A 364 9.63 4.15 -17.53
N ALA A 365 9.17 3.75 -18.73
CA ALA A 365 8.03 2.86 -18.87
C ALA A 365 8.26 1.52 -18.15
N PHE A 366 9.44 0.91 -18.34
CA PHE A 366 9.80 -0.35 -17.70
C PHE A 366 9.86 -0.21 -16.17
N ASN A 367 10.43 0.88 -15.65
CA ASN A 367 10.45 1.15 -14.21
C ASN A 367 9.06 1.25 -13.62
N ARG A 368 8.11 1.89 -14.31
CA ARG A 368 6.72 1.97 -13.84
C ARG A 368 6.05 0.61 -13.83
N MET A 369 6.27 -0.22 -14.86
CA MET A 369 5.75 -1.59 -14.89
C MET A 369 6.33 -2.45 -13.77
N LEU A 370 7.66 -2.43 -13.62
CA LEU A 370 8.37 -3.20 -12.61
C LEU A 370 7.99 -2.76 -11.20
N PHE A 371 7.86 -1.44 -10.98
CA PHE A 371 7.42 -0.91 -9.69
C PHE A 371 6.06 -1.49 -9.30
N THR A 372 5.09 -1.42 -10.23
CA THR A 372 3.73 -1.92 -10.04
C THR A 372 3.71 -3.44 -9.84
N PHE A 373 4.46 -4.18 -10.66
CA PHE A 373 4.61 -5.64 -10.55
C PHE A 373 5.13 -6.05 -9.17
N ASN A 374 6.10 -5.30 -8.64
CA ASN A 374 6.66 -5.54 -7.32
C ASN A 374 5.64 -5.32 -6.21
N VAL A 375 4.76 -4.30 -6.31
CA VAL A 375 3.68 -4.12 -5.32
C VAL A 375 2.81 -5.37 -5.21
N TYR A 376 2.42 -5.95 -6.35
CA TYR A 376 1.64 -7.20 -6.39
C TYR A 376 2.45 -8.43 -5.94
N SER A 377 3.75 -8.47 -6.25
CA SER A 377 4.63 -9.56 -5.79
C SER A 377 4.80 -9.51 -4.27
N PHE A 378 4.98 -8.33 -3.69
CA PHE A 378 5.13 -8.17 -2.24
C PHE A 378 3.86 -8.45 -1.46
N SER A 379 2.67 -8.26 -2.02
CA SER A 379 1.45 -8.74 -1.38
C SER A 379 1.45 -10.26 -1.27
N MET A 380 1.87 -10.97 -2.33
CA MET A 380 2.01 -12.43 -2.31
C MET A 380 3.12 -12.92 -1.38
N VAL A 381 4.29 -12.27 -1.36
CA VAL A 381 5.35 -12.53 -0.36
C VAL A 381 4.79 -12.37 1.05
N SER A 382 3.95 -11.36 1.28
CA SER A 382 3.37 -11.09 2.59
C SER A 382 2.29 -12.11 2.97
N ILE A 383 1.56 -12.70 2.02
CA ILE A 383 0.54 -13.72 2.27
C ILE A 383 1.20 -15.09 2.54
N TYR A 384 2.11 -15.51 1.65
CA TYR A 384 2.65 -16.86 1.63
C TYR A 384 4.02 -16.99 2.30
N GLY A 385 4.74 -15.89 2.53
CA GLY A 385 6.08 -15.94 3.14
C GLY A 385 7.13 -16.67 2.29
N GLN A 386 6.95 -16.70 0.96
CA GLN A 386 7.85 -17.35 0.00
C GLN A 386 8.97 -16.41 -0.47
N SER A 387 9.92 -16.94 -1.24
CA SER A 387 10.93 -16.14 -1.93
C SER A 387 10.30 -15.16 -2.92
N PHE A 388 11.04 -14.12 -3.29
CA PHE A 388 10.54 -13.13 -4.24
C PHE A 388 10.20 -13.76 -5.60
N CYS A 389 11.10 -14.59 -6.15
CA CYS A 389 10.90 -15.21 -7.47
C CYS A 389 9.65 -16.10 -7.53
N ASN A 390 9.41 -16.92 -6.50
CA ASN A 390 8.25 -17.82 -6.47
C ASN A 390 6.95 -17.03 -6.32
N SER A 391 6.97 -16.00 -5.46
CA SER A 391 5.84 -15.07 -5.34
C SER A 391 5.57 -14.33 -6.64
N SER A 392 6.60 -13.84 -7.33
CA SER A 392 6.49 -13.15 -8.61
C SER A 392 5.97 -14.04 -9.74
N LYS A 393 6.40 -15.31 -9.81
CA LYS A 393 5.86 -16.28 -10.77
C LYS A 393 4.35 -16.47 -10.57
N LYS A 394 3.91 -16.63 -9.32
CA LYS A 394 2.49 -16.74 -8.98
C LYS A 394 1.74 -15.45 -9.31
N THR A 395 2.30 -14.30 -8.96
CA THR A 395 1.71 -12.99 -9.29
C THR A 395 1.56 -12.82 -10.80
N TYR A 396 2.56 -13.19 -11.60
CA TYR A 396 2.48 -13.14 -13.06
C TYR A 396 1.31 -13.96 -13.59
N ASN A 397 1.18 -15.22 -13.16
CA ASN A 397 0.08 -16.09 -13.58
C ASN A 397 -1.30 -15.51 -13.20
N LEU A 398 -1.44 -14.99 -11.98
CA LEU A 398 -2.68 -14.35 -11.54
C LEU A 398 -3.01 -13.10 -12.35
N MET A 399 -2.00 -12.29 -12.70
CA MET A 399 -2.20 -11.07 -13.47
C MET A 399 -2.53 -11.34 -14.94
N VAL A 400 -1.88 -12.32 -15.58
CA VAL A 400 -2.17 -12.67 -16.98
C VAL A 400 -3.61 -13.15 -17.13
N ASN A 401 -4.07 -13.99 -16.20
CA ASN A 401 -5.42 -14.54 -16.23
C ASN A 401 -6.51 -13.49 -15.90
N ASN A 402 -6.16 -12.38 -15.23
CA ASN A 402 -7.12 -11.41 -14.69
C ASN A 402 -6.81 -9.94 -15.02
N ASN A 403 -6.07 -9.71 -16.11
CA ASN A 403 -5.47 -8.43 -16.46
C ASN A 403 -6.47 -7.25 -16.50
N GLN A 404 -7.66 -7.45 -17.07
CA GLN A 404 -8.65 -6.38 -17.24
C GLN A 404 -9.18 -5.82 -15.92
N LYS A 405 -9.26 -6.67 -14.88
CA LYS A 405 -9.76 -6.31 -13.54
C LYS A 405 -8.69 -5.55 -12.78
N LEU A 406 -7.50 -6.14 -12.71
CA LEU A 406 -6.33 -5.55 -12.08
C LEU A 406 -5.96 -4.20 -12.68
N PHE A 407 -5.93 -4.12 -14.01
CA PHE A 407 -5.61 -2.88 -14.71
C PHE A 407 -6.61 -1.77 -14.40
N ALA A 408 -7.92 -2.05 -14.43
CA ALA A 408 -8.92 -1.03 -14.19
C ALA A 408 -8.91 -0.54 -12.75
N THR A 409 -8.93 -1.45 -11.76
CA THR A 409 -8.92 -1.08 -10.34
C THR A 409 -7.65 -0.31 -9.98
N HIS A 410 -6.49 -0.74 -10.47
CA HIS A 410 -5.23 -0.03 -10.26
C HIS A 410 -5.28 1.40 -10.80
N ASN A 411 -5.71 1.59 -12.05
CA ASN A 411 -5.77 2.92 -12.66
C ASN A 411 -6.82 3.81 -11.98
N TYR A 412 -7.99 3.28 -11.61
CA TYR A 412 -8.99 4.05 -10.85
C TYR A 412 -8.45 4.52 -9.51
N MET A 413 -7.72 3.65 -8.80
CA MET A 413 -7.07 4.01 -7.53
C MET A 413 -5.94 5.03 -7.70
N LEU A 414 -5.18 4.92 -8.79
CA LEU A 414 -4.13 5.87 -9.11
C LEU A 414 -4.73 7.25 -9.44
N ILE A 415 -5.80 7.30 -10.23
CA ILE A 415 -6.48 8.54 -10.61
C ILE A 415 -7.14 9.21 -9.40
N THR A 416 -7.77 8.45 -8.50
CA THR A 416 -8.31 9.00 -7.25
C THR A 416 -7.21 9.48 -6.32
N THR A 417 -6.08 8.78 -6.22
CA THR A 417 -4.95 9.25 -5.41
C THR A 417 -4.37 10.54 -5.99
N LEU A 418 -4.25 10.63 -7.32
CA LEU A 418 -3.76 11.83 -8.01
C LEU A 418 -4.71 13.01 -7.83
N SER A 419 -6.03 12.84 -8.02
CA SER A 419 -7.01 13.93 -7.86
C SER A 419 -6.98 14.52 -6.46
N VAL A 420 -6.88 13.65 -5.45
CA VAL A 420 -6.85 14.07 -4.04
C VAL A 420 -5.54 14.79 -3.75
N SER A 421 -4.40 14.27 -4.22
CA SER A 421 -3.11 14.94 -4.06
C SER A 421 -3.05 16.30 -4.77
N LEU A 422 -3.68 16.44 -5.94
CA LEU A 422 -3.75 17.72 -6.66
C LEU A 422 -4.68 18.71 -5.95
N SER A 423 -5.82 18.24 -5.42
CA SER A 423 -6.72 19.09 -4.64
C SER A 423 -6.02 19.65 -3.39
N MET A 424 -5.18 18.83 -2.75
CA MET A 424 -4.31 19.28 -1.66
C MET A 424 -3.35 20.36 -2.10
N PHE A 425 -2.66 20.10 -3.21
CA PHE A 425 -1.69 21.02 -3.77
C PHE A 425 -2.29 22.40 -3.99
N LEU A 426 -3.50 22.46 -4.56
CA LEU A 426 -4.17 23.73 -4.82
C LEU A 426 -4.60 24.43 -3.53
N ILE A 427 -5.18 23.71 -2.56
CA ILE A 427 -5.64 24.31 -1.29
C ILE A 427 -4.46 24.86 -0.49
N ILE A 428 -3.42 24.05 -0.31
CA ILE A 428 -2.24 24.45 0.49
C ILE A 428 -1.44 25.52 -0.26
N GLY A 429 -1.26 25.37 -1.57
CA GLY A 429 -0.63 26.39 -2.40
C GLY A 429 -1.34 27.74 -2.27
N PHE A 430 -2.68 27.75 -2.28
CA PHE A 430 -3.47 28.96 -2.11
C PHE A 430 -3.32 29.59 -0.71
N ILE A 431 -3.38 28.78 0.36
CA ILE A 431 -3.20 29.30 1.73
C ILE A 431 -1.82 29.94 1.90
N VAL A 432 -0.79 29.30 1.36
CA VAL A 432 0.59 29.78 1.48
C VAL A 432 0.80 31.06 0.69
N THR A 433 0.30 31.14 -0.55
CA THR A 433 0.43 32.38 -1.35
C THR A 433 -0.31 33.54 -0.70
N MET A 434 -1.46 33.30 -0.06
CA MET A 434 -2.18 34.33 0.71
C MET A 434 -1.37 34.80 1.91
N ILE A 435 -0.79 33.88 2.69
CA ILE A 435 0.05 34.24 3.84
C ILE A 435 1.28 35.04 3.37
N MET A 436 1.95 34.60 2.31
CA MET A 436 3.11 35.31 1.74
C MET A 436 2.74 36.73 1.28
N ALA A 437 1.59 36.89 0.61
CA ALA A 437 1.08 38.19 0.20
C ALA A 437 0.78 39.12 1.40
N THR A 438 0.37 38.56 2.54
CA THR A 438 0.12 39.37 3.75
C THR A 438 1.39 39.82 4.48
N ILE A 439 2.49 39.06 4.39
CA ILE A 439 3.72 39.36 5.14
C ILE A 439 4.72 40.16 4.28
N ASN A 440 4.41 40.44 2.99
CA ASN A 440 5.34 41.09 2.04
C ASN A 440 6.73 40.42 2.03
N LEU A 441 6.77 39.10 2.25
CA LEU A 441 8.01 38.35 2.11
C LEU A 441 8.32 38.25 0.61
N GLU A 442 9.32 39.01 0.17
CA GLU A 442 9.85 38.88 -1.18
C GLU A 442 10.38 37.46 -1.41
N ASN A 443 10.04 36.92 -2.57
CA ASN A 443 10.53 35.73 -3.28
C ASN A 443 11.74 34.95 -2.70
N GLU A 444 11.64 34.44 -1.47
CA GLU A 444 12.61 33.47 -0.96
C GLU A 444 12.40 32.13 -1.67
N GLY A 445 13.19 31.88 -2.71
CA GLY A 445 13.13 30.66 -3.53
C GLY A 445 13.22 29.37 -2.70
N TRP A 446 13.86 29.42 -1.52
CA TRP A 446 13.89 28.29 -0.60
C TRP A 446 12.49 27.94 -0.10
N LEU A 447 11.63 28.92 0.19
CA LEU A 447 10.30 28.69 0.77
C LEU A 447 9.40 27.94 -0.22
N TYR A 448 9.50 28.27 -1.51
CA TYR A 448 8.85 27.52 -2.60
C TYR A 448 9.40 26.10 -2.75
N LEU A 449 10.71 25.93 -2.64
CA LEU A 449 11.36 24.62 -2.75
C LEU A 449 10.98 23.71 -1.57
N GLN A 450 10.90 24.27 -0.36
CA GLN A 450 10.48 23.55 0.84
C GLN A 450 8.98 23.23 0.86
N LEU A 451 8.15 24.11 0.29
CA LEU A 451 6.73 23.84 0.07
C LEU A 451 6.51 22.75 -0.98
N SER A 452 7.30 22.74 -2.05
CA SER A 452 7.23 21.67 -3.06
C SER A 452 7.56 20.30 -2.47
N MET A 453 8.55 20.22 -1.57
CA MET A 453 8.88 19.00 -0.84
C MET A 453 7.79 18.59 0.16
N PHE A 454 7.18 19.57 0.86
CA PHE A 454 6.01 19.34 1.72
C PHE A 454 4.86 18.67 0.97
N LEU A 455 4.63 19.06 -0.29
CA LEU A 455 3.57 18.53 -1.14
C LEU A 455 3.81 17.07 -1.57
N PHE A 456 5.07 16.68 -1.82
CA PHE A 456 5.45 15.28 -2.07
C PHE A 456 5.26 14.38 -0.85
N ILE A 457 5.20 14.92 0.36
CA ILE A 457 4.98 14.15 1.59
C ILE A 457 3.48 13.82 1.77
N LEU A 458 2.58 14.64 1.20
CA LEU A 458 1.12 14.56 1.43
C LEU A 458 0.43 13.33 0.84
N TYR A 459 0.97 12.72 -0.23
CA TYR A 459 0.31 11.60 -0.90
C TYR A 459 0.49 10.27 -0.15
N LYS A 460 1.44 10.19 0.79
CA LYS A 460 1.86 8.95 1.45
C LYS A 460 0.74 8.19 2.20
N PRO A 461 -0.22 8.85 2.89
CA PRO A 461 -1.33 8.13 3.50
C PRO A 461 -2.26 7.44 2.48
N PHE A 462 -2.37 7.99 1.27
CA PHE A 462 -3.17 7.37 0.20
C PHE A 462 -2.49 6.13 -0.39
N ASP A 463 -1.15 6.05 -0.34
CA ASP A 463 -0.41 4.84 -0.70
C ASP A 463 -0.84 3.62 0.14
N ILE A 464 -1.31 3.83 1.38
CA ILE A 464 -1.84 2.76 2.24
C ILE A 464 -3.15 2.22 1.66
N ILE A 465 -4.06 3.12 1.27
CA ILE A 465 -5.35 2.74 0.70
C ILE A 465 -5.09 1.99 -0.60
N PHE A 466 -4.18 2.51 -1.42
CA PHE A 466 -3.73 1.89 -2.66
C PHE A 466 -3.19 0.47 -2.45
N SER A 467 -2.18 0.30 -1.59
CA SER A 467 -1.57 -1.01 -1.31
C SER A 467 -2.56 -2.01 -0.69
N SER A 468 -3.49 -1.52 0.16
CA SER A 468 -4.54 -2.37 0.75
C SER A 468 -5.52 -2.87 -0.30
N VAL A 469 -6.01 -2.00 -1.20
CA VAL A 469 -6.93 -2.41 -2.29
C VAL A 469 -6.28 -3.46 -3.18
N LEU A 470 -5.01 -3.25 -3.56
CA LEU A 470 -4.29 -4.22 -4.38
C LEU A 470 -4.11 -5.56 -3.65
N THR A 471 -3.89 -5.54 -2.34
CA THR A 471 -3.76 -6.77 -1.55
C THR A 471 -5.08 -7.54 -1.50
N ILE A 472 -6.22 -6.88 -1.21
CA ILE A 472 -7.53 -7.54 -1.22
C ILE A 472 -7.84 -8.12 -2.58
N LEU A 473 -7.51 -7.38 -3.65
CA LEU A 473 -7.71 -7.86 -5.00
C LEU A 473 -6.88 -9.11 -5.31
N MET A 474 -5.60 -9.13 -4.89
CA MET A 474 -4.75 -10.31 -5.05
C MET A 474 -5.24 -11.49 -4.21
N CYS A 475 -5.71 -11.27 -2.98
CA CYS A 475 -6.33 -12.32 -2.17
C CYS A 475 -7.58 -12.87 -2.83
N LEU A 476 -8.45 -12.00 -3.35
CA LEU A 476 -9.71 -12.37 -4.01
C LEU A 476 -9.48 -13.18 -5.29
N ILE A 477 -8.49 -12.80 -6.09
CA ILE A 477 -8.13 -13.53 -7.31
C ILE A 477 -7.45 -14.85 -6.96
N SER A 478 -6.67 -14.91 -5.87
CA SER A 478 -5.93 -16.12 -5.48
C SER A 478 -6.81 -17.17 -4.78
N ASP A 479 -7.82 -16.77 -4.02
CA ASP A 479 -8.76 -17.69 -3.36
C ASP A 479 -10.09 -16.98 -3.03
N PRO A 480 -11.08 -16.99 -3.94
CA PRO A 480 -12.37 -16.36 -3.72
C PRO A 480 -13.20 -17.06 -2.62
N ASN A 481 -13.02 -18.38 -2.43
CA ASN A 481 -13.81 -19.19 -1.49
C ASN A 481 -13.57 -18.75 -0.04
N ALA A 482 -12.34 -18.31 0.28
CA ALA A 482 -12.02 -17.80 1.60
C ALA A 482 -12.83 -16.55 1.99
N MET A 483 -13.15 -15.67 1.03
CA MET A 483 -14.02 -14.52 1.29
C MET A 483 -15.49 -14.92 1.37
N GLU A 484 -15.93 -15.90 0.58
CA GLU A 484 -17.30 -16.43 0.66
C GLU A 484 -17.60 -17.02 2.04
N ILE A 485 -16.64 -17.75 2.63
CA ILE A 485 -16.77 -18.36 3.96
C ILE A 485 -16.73 -17.30 5.07
N THR A 486 -15.73 -16.40 5.03
CA THR A 486 -15.53 -15.45 6.14
C THR A 486 -16.48 -14.25 6.08
N LYS A 487 -16.92 -13.84 4.89
CA LYS A 487 -17.62 -12.56 4.64
C LYS A 487 -18.69 -12.69 3.54
N PRO A 488 -19.76 -13.47 3.77
CA PRO A 488 -20.74 -13.82 2.73
C PRO A 488 -21.51 -12.60 2.20
N ASN A 489 -21.86 -11.64 3.05
CA ASN A 489 -22.63 -10.44 2.62
C ASN A 489 -21.77 -9.51 1.78
N THR A 490 -20.49 -9.41 2.11
CA THR A 490 -19.56 -8.60 1.33
C THR A 490 -19.22 -9.28 0.00
N PHE A 491 -19.12 -10.61 -0.01
CA PHE A 491 -18.88 -11.39 -1.21
C PHE A 491 -20.08 -11.36 -2.17
N SER A 492 -21.32 -11.44 -1.68
CA SER A 492 -22.51 -11.32 -2.52
C SER A 492 -22.59 -9.95 -3.20
N LEU A 493 -22.34 -8.87 -2.46
CA LEU A 493 -22.30 -7.51 -3.01
C LEU A 493 -21.21 -7.33 -4.09
N LEU A 494 -20.04 -7.93 -3.86
CA LEU A 494 -18.98 -7.97 -4.86
C LEU A 494 -19.47 -8.73 -6.10
N ASN A 495 -20.05 -9.92 -5.92
CA ASN A 495 -20.52 -10.77 -7.01
C ASN A 495 -21.69 -10.17 -7.83
N GLU A 496 -22.54 -9.36 -7.20
CA GLU A 496 -23.59 -8.58 -7.87
C GLU A 496 -23.00 -7.48 -8.77
N THR A 497 -21.91 -6.85 -8.33
CA THR A 497 -21.23 -5.83 -9.15
C THR A 497 -20.33 -6.42 -10.23
N TYR A 498 -19.88 -7.67 -10.07
CA TYR A 498 -19.06 -8.35 -11.07
C TYR A 498 -19.05 -9.88 -10.85
N ASP A 499 -19.29 -10.68 -11.89
CA ASP A 499 -19.32 -12.15 -11.76
C ASP A 499 -17.90 -12.73 -11.46
N PHE A 500 -17.75 -13.30 -10.27
CA PHE A 500 -16.52 -13.97 -9.82
C PHE A 500 -16.52 -15.47 -10.16
N LYS A 501 -17.65 -16.08 -10.53
CA LYS A 501 -17.70 -17.53 -10.85
C LYS A 501 -17.05 -17.89 -12.17
N LYS A 502 -16.77 -16.90 -13.03
CA LYS A 502 -15.96 -17.05 -14.26
C LYS A 502 -14.44 -16.95 -14.04
N LEU A 503 -13.96 -16.86 -12.79
CA LEU A 503 -12.54 -16.66 -12.46
C LEU A 503 -11.73 -17.94 -12.25
N ASN A 504 -12.39 -19.09 -12.13
CA ASN A 504 -11.72 -20.38 -12.21
C ASN A 504 -11.87 -20.90 -13.65
N PRO A 505 -10.80 -20.90 -14.48
CA PRO A 505 -10.70 -21.90 -15.53
C PRO A 505 -10.65 -23.31 -14.92
#